data_AF-A0A0G4E4Y8-F1
#
_entry.id   AF-A0A0G4E4Y8-F1
#
_cell.length_a   1.000
_cell.length_b   1.000
_cell.length_c   1.000
_cell.angle_alpha   90.00
_cell.angle_beta   90.00
_cell.angle_gamma   90.00
#
_symmetry.space_group_name_H-M   'P 1'
#
loop_
_entity.id
_entity.type
_entity.pdbx_description
1 polymer ?
#
loop_
_entity_poly.entity_id
_entity_poly.type
_entity_poly.pdbx_seq_one_letter_code
_entity_poly.pdbx_strand_id
1 'polypeptide(L)'
;MLIDLRTVAPGDLPNEVFDEFIAGNDYSPGMVAALRAHLVKGLEIKQAVAIHEVAANKFKMRLEKLMKEIQKVGRINALLSSDPARLEQVFALAASLATAVDQLRSNHSE
;
A
#
# COMPACT_ATOMS: atom_id res chain seq x y z
N MET A 1 -13.25 5.51 -0.14
CA MET A 1 -11.94 6.20 -0.28
C MET A 1 -10.90 5.14 -0.57
N LEU A 2 -10.12 5.29 -1.65
CA LEU A 2 -8.92 4.47 -1.86
C LEU A 2 -7.82 5.05 -0.97
N ILE A 3 -7.49 4.38 0.13
CA ILE A 3 -6.35 4.76 0.97
C ILE A 3 -5.08 4.35 0.25
N ASP A 4 -4.11 5.25 0.18
CA ASP A 4 -2.79 4.90 -0.29
C ASP A 4 -2.02 4.16 0.82
N LEU A 5 -2.07 2.83 0.75
CA LEU A 5 -1.35 1.95 1.67
C LEU A 5 0.18 2.12 1.64
N ARG A 6 0.74 2.89 0.70
CA ARG A 6 2.18 3.19 0.64
C ARG A 6 2.61 4.24 1.65
N THR A 7 1.70 5.14 2.06
CA THR A 7 1.99 6.29 2.92
C THR A 7 1.00 6.39 4.08
N VAL A 8 0.78 5.28 4.79
CA VAL A 8 -0.14 5.23 5.93
C VAL A 8 0.36 6.13 7.06
N ALA A 9 -0.43 7.14 7.40
CA ALA A 9 -0.28 7.94 8.60
C ALA A 9 -1.15 7.39 9.75
N PRO A 10 -0.94 7.86 10.99
CA PRO A 10 -1.81 7.52 12.11
C PRO A 10 -3.26 7.94 11.82
N GLY A 11 -4.22 7.01 11.93
CA GLY A 11 -5.64 7.26 11.70
C GLY A 11 -6.11 7.03 10.27
N ASP A 12 -5.21 6.69 9.34
CA ASP A 12 -5.56 6.47 7.93
C ASP A 12 -6.18 5.10 7.66
N LEU A 13 -6.02 4.12 8.57
CA LEU A 13 -6.43 2.75 8.34
C LEU A 13 -7.87 2.50 8.82
N PRO A 14 -8.79 2.03 7.96
CA PRO A 14 -10.11 1.56 8.37
C PRO A 14 -10.00 0.33 9.27
N ASN A 15 -10.98 0.15 10.15
CA ASN A 15 -11.02 -1.01 11.06
C ASN A 15 -10.94 -2.34 10.30
N GLU A 16 -11.70 -2.49 9.23
CA GLU A 16 -11.75 -3.72 8.42
C GLU A 16 -10.38 -4.05 7.83
N VAL A 17 -9.71 -3.05 7.25
CA VAL A 17 -8.37 -3.22 6.67
C VAL A 17 -7.35 -3.54 7.76
N PHE A 18 -7.44 -2.88 8.92
CA PHE A 18 -6.59 -3.20 10.06
C PHE A 18 -6.77 -4.64 10.52
N ASP A 19 -8.01 -5.11 10.58
CA ASP A 19 -8.33 -6.47 11.02
C ASP A 19 -7.77 -7.54 10.08
N GLU A 20 -7.77 -7.30 8.77
CA GLU A 20 -7.10 -8.16 7.78
C GLU A 20 -5.58 -8.23 7.99
N PHE A 21 -4.92 -7.10 8.27
CA PHE A 21 -3.48 -7.09 8.51
C PHE A 21 -3.07 -7.73 9.85
N ILE A 22 -3.98 -7.74 10.83
CA ILE A 22 -3.75 -8.40 12.12
C ILE A 22 -4.11 -9.89 12.08
N ALA A 23 -5.05 -10.29 11.22
CA ALA A 23 -5.46 -11.68 11.06
C ALA A 23 -4.26 -12.57 10.69
N GLY A 24 -3.84 -13.43 11.63
CA GLY A 24 -2.67 -14.31 11.46
C GLY A 24 -1.40 -13.86 12.18
N ASN A 25 -1.42 -12.74 12.91
CA ASN A 25 -0.34 -12.37 13.83
C ASN A 25 -0.61 -12.87 15.26
N ASP A 26 0.41 -13.40 15.92
CA ASP A 26 0.35 -13.85 17.33
C ASP A 26 0.50 -12.70 18.34
N TYR A 27 -0.14 -11.55 18.07
CA TYR A 27 -0.05 -10.39 18.94
C TYR A 27 -0.98 -10.53 20.14
N SER A 28 -0.52 -10.09 21.30
CA SER A 28 -1.37 -10.06 22.49
C SER A 28 -2.55 -9.09 22.28
N PRO A 29 -3.70 -9.30 22.94
CA PRO A 29 -4.86 -8.42 22.80
C PRO A 29 -4.55 -6.94 23.08
N GLY A 30 -3.70 -6.67 24.10
CA GLY A 30 -3.25 -5.31 24.41
C GLY A 30 -2.38 -4.69 23.31
N MET A 31 -1.54 -5.49 22.63
CA MET A 31 -0.74 -5.02 21.49
C MET A 31 -1.63 -4.68 20.30
N VAL A 32 -2.62 -5.52 20.00
CA VAL A 32 -3.60 -5.26 18.93
C VAL A 32 -4.38 -3.98 19.22
N ALA A 33 -4.87 -3.81 20.45
CA ALA A 33 -5.59 -2.62 20.87
C ALA A 33 -4.74 -1.34 20.74
N ALA A 34 -3.46 -1.39 21.15
CA ALA A 34 -2.53 -0.29 20.99
C ALA A 34 -2.28 0.06 19.51
N LEU A 35 -2.07 -0.95 18.67
CA LEU A 35 -1.83 -0.74 17.24
C LEU A 35 -3.08 -0.15 16.56
N ARG A 36 -4.28 -0.61 16.96
CA ARG A 36 -5.54 -0.04 16.47
C ARG A 36 -5.72 1.40 16.91
N ALA A 37 -5.38 1.73 18.16
CA ALA A 37 -5.44 3.10 18.65
C ALA A 37 -4.56 4.05 17.84
N HIS A 38 -3.37 3.60 17.43
CA HIS A 38 -2.48 4.40 16.60
C HIS A 38 -2.92 4.48 15.13
N LEU A 39 -3.15 3.33 14.48
CA LEU A 39 -3.35 3.25 13.03
C LEU A 39 -4.78 3.56 12.58
N VAL A 40 -5.79 3.29 13.41
CA VAL A 40 -7.20 3.53 13.08
C VAL A 40 -7.71 4.81 13.74
N LYS A 41 -7.39 5.01 15.03
CA LYS A 41 -7.91 6.17 15.79
C LYS A 41 -6.99 7.39 15.77
N GLY A 42 -5.79 7.28 15.19
CA GLY A 42 -4.84 8.38 15.06
C GLY A 42 -4.17 8.83 16.37
N LEU A 43 -4.20 8.01 17.43
CA LEU A 43 -3.52 8.36 18.68
C LEU A 43 -2.01 8.38 18.50
N GLU A 44 -1.33 9.27 19.22
CA GLU A 44 0.13 9.24 19.27
C GLU A 44 0.63 7.94 19.91
N ILE A 45 1.82 7.51 19.49
CA ILE A 45 2.48 6.30 20.01
C ILE A 45 2.55 6.30 21.54
N LYS A 46 2.92 7.44 22.14
CA LYS A 46 3.04 7.56 23.60
C LYS A 46 1.70 7.32 24.31
N GLN A 47 0.61 7.83 23.74
CA GLN A 47 -0.73 7.68 24.30
C GLN A 47 -1.24 6.25 24.13
N ALA A 48 -1.09 5.67 22.95
CA ALA A 48 -1.50 4.28 22.68
C ALA A 48 -0.76 3.28 23.58
N VAL A 49 0.55 3.48 23.79
CA VAL A 49 1.38 2.66 24.66
C VAL A 49 0.97 2.78 26.12
N ALA A 50 0.69 4.00 26.60
CA ALA A 50 0.28 4.25 27.98
C ALA A 50 -1.12 3.68 28.28
N ILE A 51 -2.10 3.86 27.38
CA ILE A 51 -3.49 3.42 27.58
C ILE A 51 -3.59 1.88 27.64
N HIS A 52 -2.77 1.20 26.84
CA HIS A 52 -2.85 -0.26 26.68
C HIS A 52 -1.71 -1.00 27.38
N GLU A 53 -0.94 -0.31 28.23
CA GLU A 53 0.12 -0.87 29.09
C GLU A 53 1.11 -1.78 28.35
N VAL A 54 1.44 -1.43 27.11
CA VAL A 54 2.40 -2.20 26.30
C VAL A 54 3.80 -1.58 26.38
N ALA A 55 4.84 -2.40 26.27
CA ALA A 55 6.21 -1.91 26.24
C ALA A 55 6.48 -1.10 24.95
N ALA A 56 6.90 0.16 25.10
CA ALA A 56 7.12 1.08 23.98
C ALA A 56 8.05 0.53 22.89
N ASN A 57 9.15 -0.13 23.28
CA ASN A 57 10.11 -0.73 22.34
C ASN A 57 9.48 -1.88 21.55
N LYS A 58 8.70 -2.73 22.22
CA LYS A 58 7.98 -3.83 21.58
C LYS A 58 6.91 -3.29 20.63
N PHE A 59 6.18 -2.25 21.04
CA PHE A 59 5.20 -1.57 20.20
C PHE A 59 5.82 -1.01 18.93
N LYS A 60 6.91 -0.24 19.03
CA LYS A 60 7.61 0.33 17.87
C LYS A 60 8.07 -0.74 16.88
N MET A 61 8.70 -1.81 17.38
CA MET A 61 9.16 -2.91 16.55
C MET A 61 7.99 -3.60 15.80
N ARG A 62 6.85 -3.81 16.47
CA ARG A 62 5.66 -4.40 15.86
C ARG A 62 5.00 -3.45 14.85
N LEU A 63 4.94 -2.16 15.17
CA LEU A 63 4.44 -1.12 14.28
C LEU A 63 5.27 -1.04 12.99
N GLU A 64 6.60 -1.03 13.10
CA GLU A 64 7.50 -1.02 11.93
C GLU A 64 7.31 -2.27 11.06
N LYS A 65 7.17 -3.45 11.67
CA LYS A 65 6.91 -4.70 10.94
C LYS A 65 5.58 -4.62 10.19
N LEU A 66 4.52 -4.19 10.88
CA LEU A 66 3.18 -4.06 10.33
C LEU A 66 3.15 -3.03 9.18
N MET A 67 3.81 -1.87 9.36
CA MET A 67 3.93 -0.86 8.30
C MET A 67 4.63 -1.40 7.05
N LYS A 68 5.68 -2.20 7.20
CA LYS A 68 6.36 -2.83 6.05
C LYS A 68 5.43 -3.78 5.30
N GLU A 69 4.60 -4.54 6.02
CA GLU A 69 3.61 -5.45 5.42
C GLU A 69 2.51 -4.66 4.69
N ILE A 70 1.99 -3.60 5.30
CA ILE A 70 1.00 -2.71 4.69
C ILE A 70 1.55 -2.07 3.41
N GLN A 71 2.78 -1.53 3.46
CA GLN A 71 3.44 -0.95 2.29
C GLN A 71 3.70 -1.98 1.19
N LYS A 72 4.04 -3.22 1.55
CA LYS A 72 4.21 -4.31 0.59
C LYS A 72 2.90 -4.59 -0.16
N VAL A 73 1.78 -4.68 0.56
CA VAL A 73 0.45 -4.86 -0.05
C VAL A 73 0.08 -3.64 -0.90
N GLY A 74 0.35 -2.42 -0.43
CA GLY A 74 0.14 -1.19 -1.22
C GLY A 74 0.92 -1.18 -2.54
N ARG A 75 2.17 -1.65 -2.54
CA ARG A 75 2.99 -1.78 -3.75
C ARG A 75 2.42 -2.84 -4.70
N ILE A 76 2.03 -4.00 -4.18
CA ILE A 76 1.42 -5.06 -5.00
C ILE A 76 0.10 -4.56 -5.61
N ASN A 77 -0.75 -3.91 -4.82
CA ASN A 77 -2.00 -3.34 -5.30
C ASN A 77 -1.75 -2.26 -6.38
N ALA A 78 -0.74 -1.40 -6.20
CA ALA A 78 -0.36 -0.43 -7.22
C ALA A 78 0.19 -1.06 -8.52
N LEU A 79 0.80 -2.25 -8.44
CA LEU A 79 1.24 -3.00 -9.62
C LEU A 79 0.09 -3.71 -10.33
N LEU A 80 -0.89 -4.21 -9.57
CA LEU A 80 -2.07 -4.90 -10.10
C LEU A 80 -3.13 -3.93 -10.63
N SER A 81 -3.23 -2.74 -10.03
CA SER A 81 -4.01 -1.63 -10.51
C SER A 81 -3.32 -1.05 -11.74
N SER A 82 -3.56 -1.68 -12.89
CA SER A 82 -3.09 -1.16 -14.16
C SER A 82 -3.73 0.20 -14.37
N ASP A 83 -2.95 1.28 -14.28
CA ASP A 83 -3.43 2.61 -14.60
C ASP A 83 -3.94 2.59 -16.05
N PRO A 84 -5.25 2.73 -16.28
CA PRO A 84 -5.82 2.66 -17.62
C PRO A 84 -5.15 3.67 -18.55
N ALA A 85 -4.77 4.84 -18.03
CA ALA A 85 -4.07 5.87 -18.81
C ALA A 85 -2.67 5.43 -19.24
N ARG A 86 -1.94 4.69 -18.39
CA ARG A 86 -0.64 4.10 -18.78
C ARG A 86 -0.81 2.98 -19.79
N LEU A 87 -1.84 2.14 -19.65
CA LEU A 87 -2.12 1.09 -20.64
C LEU A 87 -2.48 1.71 -22.00
N GLU A 88 -3.34 2.73 -22.01
CA GLU A 88 -3.69 3.48 -23.22
C GLU A 88 -2.47 4.16 -23.85
N GLN A 89 -1.57 4.76 -23.05
CA GLN A 89 -0.31 5.31 -23.55
C GLN A 89 0.59 4.24 -24.19
N VAL A 90 0.70 3.06 -23.57
CA VAL A 90 1.48 1.95 -24.13
C VAL A 90 0.87 1.46 -25.45
N PHE A 91 -0.45 1.33 -25.53
CA PHE A 91 -1.14 0.95 -26.77
C PHE A 91 -0.97 2.01 -27.86
N ALA A 92 -1.07 3.29 -27.52
CA ALA A 92 -0.85 4.39 -28.47
C ALA A 92 0.58 4.40 -29.01
N LEU A 93 1.58 4.17 -28.15
CA LEU A 93 2.99 4.06 -28.57
C LEU A 93 3.20 2.86 -29.51
N ALA A 94 2.62 1.71 -29.18
CA ALA A 94 2.72 0.50 -29.99
C ALA A 94 2.07 0.70 -31.38
N ALA A 95 0.91 1.35 -31.44
CA ALA A 95 0.25 1.69 -32.71
C ALA A 95 1.07 2.68 -33.55
N SER A 96 1.66 3.70 -32.92
CA SER A 96 2.54 4.66 -33.60
C SER A 96 3.79 3.98 -34.16
N LEU A 97 4.41 3.06 -33.40
CA LEU A 97 5.56 2.29 -33.84
C LEU A 97 5.21 1.36 -35.02
N ALA A 98 4.09 0.64 -34.95
CA ALA A 98 3.63 -0.21 -36.04
C ALA A 98 3.44 0.60 -37.34
N THR A 99 2.79 1.75 -37.23
CA THR A 99 2.60 2.68 -38.37
C THR A 99 3.94 3.14 -38.95
N ALA A 100 4.92 3.50 -38.10
CA ALA A 100 6.24 3.92 -38.57
C ALA A 100 7.00 2.79 -39.27
N VAL A 101 6.89 1.56 -38.78
CA VAL A 101 7.50 0.37 -39.39
C VAL A 101 6.86 0.07 -40.75
N ASP A 102 5.54 0.17 -40.87
CA ASP A 102 4.84 -0.06 -42.14
C ASP A 102 5.20 0.99 -43.19
N GLN A 103 5.35 2.26 -42.80
CA GLN A 103 5.82 3.33 -43.68
C GLN A 103 7.26 3.09 -44.16
N LEU A 104 8.14 2.60 -43.29
CA LEU A 104 9.52 2.25 -43.67
C LEU A 104 9.57 1.08 -44.65
N ARG A 105 8.71 0.07 -44.48
CA ARG A 105 8.60 -1.06 -45.39
C ARG A 105 8.06 -0.66 -46.76
N SER A 106 7.06 0.21 -46.79
CA SER A 106 6.48 0.69 -48.05
C SER A 106 7.41 1.61 -48.84
N ASN A 107 8.29 2.37 -48.16
CA ASN A 107 9.32 3.19 -48.81
C ASN A 107 10.54 2.38 -49.31
N HIS A 108 10.67 1.10 -48.98
CA HIS A 108 11.74 0.21 -49.47
C HIS A 108 11.33 -0.62 -50.69
N SER A 109 10.12 -0.40 -51.21
CA SER A 109 9.55 -1.14 -52.36
C SER A 109 9.66 -0.39 -53.70
N GLU A 110 10.46 0.68 -53.76
CA GLU A 110 10.84 1.41 -54.98
C GLU A 110 12.32 1.20 -55.31
#